data_AF-A0A1Q4VSI1-F1
#
_entry.id   AF-A0A1Q4VSI1-F1
#
_cell.length_a   1.000
_cell.length_b   1.000
_cell.length_c   1.000
_cell.angle_alpha   90.00
_cell.angle_beta   90.00
_cell.angle_gamma   90.00
#
_symmetry.space_group_name_H-M   'P 1'
#
loop_
_entity.id
_entity.type
_entity.pdbx_description
1 polymer ?
#
loop_
_entity_poly.entity_id
_entity_poly.type
_entity_poly.pdbx_seq_one_letter_code
_entity_poly.pdbx_strand_id
1 'polypeptide(L)' 'MPHVEGERLRVHLNGRKINDFTNTAPARSPRQGHIGIQNHGDEDRDSFRDIRVKEYEAAAKGGRR' A
#
# COMPACT_ATOMS: atom_id res chain seq x y z
N MET A 1 6.69 -1.93 5.46
CA MET A 1 5.32 -1.37 5.49
C MET A 1 4.96 -0.81 4.12
N PRO A 2 3.87 -1.30 3.52
CA PRO A 2 3.24 -0.68 2.35
C PRO A 2 2.55 0.64 2.73
N HIS A 3 2.62 1.64 1.86
CA HIS A 3 1.92 2.91 1.97
C HIS A 3 1.25 3.21 0.63
N VAL A 4 -0.04 3.55 0.65
CA VAL A 4 -0.80 3.96 -0.53
C VAL A 4 -1.34 5.36 -0.31
N GLU A 5 -0.97 6.28 -1.18
CA GLU A 5 -1.38 7.69 -1.16
C GLU A 5 -1.84 8.08 -2.56
N GLY A 6 -3.15 8.15 -2.78
CA GLY A 6 -3.70 8.40 -4.10
C GLY A 6 -3.31 7.29 -5.10
N GLU A 7 -2.53 7.65 -6.12
CA GLU A 7 -2.02 6.70 -7.14
C GLU A 7 -0.62 6.15 -6.83
N ARG A 8 0.02 6.62 -5.75
CA ARG A 8 1.38 6.26 -5.41
C ARG A 8 1.42 5.16 -4.36
N LEU A 9 2.16 4.10 -4.64
CA LEU A 9 2.42 2.98 -3.76
C LEU A 9 3.90 2.93 -3.41
N ARG A 10 4.21 2.81 -2.11
CA ARG A 10 5.58 2.65 -1.61
C ARG A 10 5.66 1.43 -0.72
N VAL A 11 6.70 0.62 -0.88
CA VAL A 11 6.94 -0.55 -0.04
C VAL A 11 8.26 -0.38 0.69
N HIS A 12 8.20 -0.48 2.01
CA HIS A 12 9.37 -0.61 2.86
C HIS A 12 9.49 -2.05 3.35
N LEU A 13 10.70 -2.60 3.40
CA LEU A 13 11.00 -3.86 4.05
C LEU A 13 12.14 -3.61 5.03
N ASN A 14 11.96 -4.03 6.29
CA ASN A 14 12.95 -3.80 7.35
C ASN A 14 13.43 -2.34 7.43
N GLY A 15 12.49 -1.39 7.33
CA GLY A 15 12.75 0.05 7.36
C GLY A 15 13.32 0.66 6.07
N ARG A 16 13.75 -0.15 5.09
CA ARG A 16 14.32 0.33 3.83
C ARG A 16 13.28 0.38 2.72
N LYS A 17 13.21 1.48 1.97
CA LYS A 17 12.34 1.58 0.79
C LYS A 17 12.89 0.67 -0.32
N ILE A 18 12.08 -0.29 -0.74
CA ILE A 18 12.42 -1.26 -1.80
C ILE A 18 11.61 -1.04 -3.07
N ASN A 19 10.48 -0.34 -2.98
CA ASN A 19 9.64 -0.01 -4.13
C ASN A 19 8.99 1.37 -3.97
N ASP A 20 8.88 2.09 -5.08
CA ASP A 20 8.21 3.37 -5.21
C ASP A 20 7.60 3.44 -6.61
N PHE A 21 6.28 3.27 -6.68
CA PHE A 21 5.54 3.14 -7.92
C PHE A 21 4.39 4.15 -7.95
N THR A 22 4.13 4.72 -9.13
CA THR A 22 2.99 5.60 -9.38
C THR A 22 2.17 5.04 -10.53
N ASN A 23 0.91 4.71 -10.25
CA ASN A 23 -0.02 4.26 -11.29
C ASN A 23 -0.38 5.41 -12.22
N THR A 24 -0.35 5.15 -13.54
CA THR A 24 -0.78 6.08 -14.59
C THR A 24 -2.00 5.58 -15.36
N ALA A 25 -2.47 4.35 -15.09
CA ALA A 25 -3.59 3.73 -15.77
C ALA A 25 -4.88 3.81 -14.92
N PRO A 26 -5.91 4.58 -15.34
CA PRO A 26 -7.13 4.76 -14.54
C PRO A 26 -7.83 3.46 -14.14
N ALA A 27 -7.84 2.47 -15.03
CA ALA A 27 -8.46 1.16 -14.80
C ALA A 27 -7.75 0.30 -13.72
N ARG A 28 -6.59 0.74 -13.22
CA ARG A 28 -5.77 0.04 -12.21
C ARG A 28 -5.51 0.91 -10.97
N SER A 29 -6.37 1.89 -10.71
CA SER A 29 -6.21 2.81 -9.56
C SER A 29 -6.25 2.04 -8.23
N PRO A 30 -5.28 2.26 -7.31
CA PRO A 30 -5.25 1.62 -6.01
C PRO A 30 -6.04 2.38 -4.94
N ARG A 31 -6.76 3.45 -5.31
CA ARG A 31 -7.48 4.32 -4.36
C ARG A 31 -8.59 3.61 -3.59
N GLN A 32 -9.10 2.50 -4.11
CA GLN A 32 -10.17 1.72 -3.51
C GLN A 32 -10.04 0.25 -3.90
N GLY A 33 -10.53 -0.64 -3.04
CA GLY A 33 -10.52 -2.08 -3.26
C GLY A 33 -10.32 -2.86 -1.96
N HIS A 34 -10.18 -4.17 -2.08
CA HIS A 34 -9.84 -5.05 -0.96
C HIS A 34 -8.33 -5.27 -0.88
N ILE A 35 -7.83 -5.54 0.33
CA ILE A 35 -6.45 -5.99 0.55
C ILE A 35 -6.47 -7.51 0.63
N GLY A 36 -5.69 -8.15 -0.26
CA GLY A 36 -5.47 -9.60 -0.23
C GLY A 36 -4.11 -9.95 0.33
N ILE A 37 -4.01 -11.09 1.02
CA ILE A 37 -2.75 -11.70 1.46
C ILE A 37 -2.70 -13.08 0.83
N GLN A 38 -1.61 -13.38 0.15
CA GLN A 38 -1.46 -14.59 -0.64
C GLN A 38 -0.22 -15.37 -0.16
N ASN A 39 -0.35 -16.69 -0.10
CA ASN A 39 0.78 -17.62 -0.06
C ASN A 39 1.06 -18.15 -1.48
N HIS A 40 2.28 -18.61 -1.78
CA HIS A 40 2.66 -18.99 -3.13
C HIS A 40 2.20 -20.41 -3.55
N GLY A 41 2.15 -21.38 -2.63
CA GLY A 41 1.59 -22.72 -2.87
C GLY A 41 1.54 -23.60 -1.61
N ASP A 42 1.02 -24.82 -1.74
CA ASP A 42 0.80 -25.75 -0.61
C ASP A 42 2.11 -26.15 0.12
N GLU A 43 3.24 -26.12 -0.59
CA GLU A 43 4.56 -26.43 -0.03
C GLU A 43 5.16 -25.26 0.78
N ASP A 44 4.70 -24.03 0.52
CA ASP A 44 5.20 -22.84 1.19
C ASP A 44 4.52 -22.63 2.53
N ARG A 45 5.32 -22.37 3.56
CA ARG A 45 4.84 -22.14 4.93
C ARG A 45 5.17 -20.72 5.36
N ASP A 46 4.27 -19.81 5.04
CA ASP A 46 4.32 -18.43 5.50
C ASP A 46 3.44 -18.21 6.73
N SER A 47 3.92 -17.39 7.65
CA SER A 47 3.17 -16.97 8.84
C SER A 47 3.09 -15.45 8.89
N PHE A 48 1.88 -14.93 9.00
CA PHE A 48 1.62 -13.50 9.10
C PHE A 48 1.04 -13.16 10.48
N ARG A 49 1.48 -12.04 11.06
CA ARG A 49 0.95 -11.51 12.32
C ARG A 49 1.00 -9.99 12.32
N ASP A 50 0.23 -9.38 13.21
CA ASP A 50 0.20 -7.92 13.44
C ASP A 50 -0.12 -7.09 12.18
N ILE A 51 -0.91 -7.67 11.26
CA ILE A 51 -1.41 -6.99 10.06
C ILE A 51 -2.40 -5.93 10.50
N ARG A 52 -2.08 -4.68 10.18
CA ARG A 52 -2.83 -3.50 10.61
C ARG A 52 -3.02 -2.55 9.45
N VAL A 53 -4.16 -1.88 9.43
CA VAL A 53 -4.47 -0.80 8.49
C VAL A 53 -4.55 0.50 9.26
N LYS A 54 -3.94 1.54 8.72
CA LYS A 54 -4.07 2.91 9.21
C LYS A 54 -4.46 3.78 8.02
N GLU A 55 -5.57 4.49 8.16
CA GLU A 55 -5.96 5.51 7.20
C GLU A 55 -5.01 6.71 7.32
N TYR A 56 -4.65 7.29 6.17
CA TYR A 56 -3.97 8.58 6.15
C TYR A 56 -5.03 9.67 6.14
N GLU A 57 -4.93 10.60 7.09
CA GLU A 57 -5.58 11.89 6.97
C GLU A 57 -5.16 12.48 5.62
N ALA A 58 -6.12 12.68 4.71
CA ALA A 58 -5.83 13.43 3.50
C ALA A 58 -5.31 14.79 3.95
N ALA A 59 -4.10 15.17 3.52
CA ALA A 59 -3.59 16.52 3.76
C ALA A 59 -4.71 17.50 3.42
N ALA A 60 -5.18 18.23 4.44
CA ALA A 60 -6.38 19.06 4.34
C ALA A 60 -6.32 19.88 3.06
N LYS A 61 -7.34 19.73 2.20
CA LYS A 61 -7.48 20.57 1.01
C LYS A 61 -7.61 22.02 1.48
N GLY A 62 -6.53 22.79 1.34
CA GLY A 62 -6.58 24.26 1.27
C GLY A 62 -6.01 25.00 2.48
N GLY A 63 -4.73 25.32 2.39
CA GLY A 63 -4.20 26.57 2.92
C GLY A 63 -3.88 27.51 1.76
N ARG A 64 -4.90 28.17 1.20
CA ARG A 64 -4.69 29.39 0.42
C ARG A 64 -4.32 30.50 1.40
N ARG A 65 -3.08 30.99 1.35
CA ARG A 65 -2.77 32.42 1.31
C ARG A 65 -1.55 32.61 0.43
#